data_AF-A0A9Q0AGN3-F1
#
_entry.id   AF-A0A9Q0AGN3-F1
#
_cell.length_a   1.000
_cell.length_b   1.000
_cell.length_c   1.000
_cell.angle_alpha   90.00
_cell.angle_beta   90.00
_cell.angle_gamma   90.00
#
_symmetry.space_group_name_H-M   'P 1'
#
loop_
_entity.id
_entity.type
_entity.pdbx_description
1 polymer ?
#
loop_
_entity_poly.entity_id
_entity_poly.type
_entity_poly.pdbx_seq_one_letter_code
_entity_poly.pdbx_strand_id
1 'polypeptide(L)'
;MFSSLTTKLALRKVGIKSDTFDINSYTTNSSTKPSKSSGTQPGLDDEESSGGWPPAWMSTRKLPLTAQAWLSPVPPPVPIAEMPKVGDLAPLDRDRKIQFGGGKKVVVLFMRCVGCAFAQKSFLALRALANRHQGSLHCIAVSHSSPEATRKWIDLLGGSWNIEIIVDEDRALYAAWGLGLGTVWSMFNPTTQREAWKEKGWLGEKVATSIARTETWDKQLKGGAPAPPKGAAPNGTMPARRGTGQDMADDMEIGPSTAMGNKWQQAGLFAVDGRGTVVSAEKAVRADNCLDMDAAARALGL
;
A
#
# COMPACT_ATOMS: atom_id res chain seq x y z
N MET A 1 18.00 -15.84 -28.00
CA MET A 1 19.05 -14.93 -28.50
C MET A 1 18.40 -13.64 -29.00
N PHE A 2 18.35 -12.58 -28.19
CA PHE A 2 18.25 -11.16 -28.60
C PHE A 2 18.53 -10.29 -27.37
N SER A 3 19.72 -10.45 -26.79
CA SER A 3 20.22 -9.62 -25.68
C SER A 3 21.05 -8.49 -26.28
N SER A 4 20.40 -7.53 -26.93
CA SER A 4 21.11 -6.38 -27.50
C SER A 4 21.64 -5.48 -26.38
N LEU A 5 22.84 -4.95 -26.58
CA LEU A 5 23.57 -4.06 -25.67
C LEU A 5 22.72 -2.88 -25.16
N THR A 6 21.76 -2.44 -25.97
CA THR A 6 20.79 -1.38 -25.68
C THR A 6 19.89 -1.68 -24.48
N THR A 7 19.45 -2.92 -24.30
CA THR A 7 18.64 -3.34 -23.15
C THR A 7 19.45 -3.30 -21.85
N LYS A 8 20.73 -3.67 -21.91
CA LYS A 8 21.66 -3.59 -20.77
C LYS A 8 21.96 -2.13 -20.36
N LEU A 9 22.06 -1.22 -21.34
CA LEU A 9 22.22 0.22 -21.06
C LEU A 9 20.95 0.85 -20.47
N ALA A 10 19.77 0.45 -20.95
CA ALA A 10 18.51 0.91 -20.39
C ALA A 10 18.35 0.47 -18.92
N LEU A 11 18.62 -0.80 -18.61
CA LEU A 11 18.53 -1.35 -17.24
C LEU A 11 19.50 -0.69 -16.26
N ARG A 12 20.73 -0.37 -16.70
CA ARG A 12 21.71 0.33 -15.86
C ARG A 12 21.30 1.78 -15.56
N LYS A 13 20.57 2.44 -16.48
CA LYS A 13 20.08 3.82 -16.30
C LYS A 13 18.91 3.93 -15.32
N VAL A 14 18.17 2.84 -15.10
CA VAL A 14 17.14 2.70 -14.05
C VAL A 14 17.63 1.98 -12.79
N GLY A 15 18.95 1.80 -12.62
CA GLY A 15 19.54 1.27 -11.37
C GLY A 15 19.39 -0.25 -11.18
N ILE A 16 18.99 -0.99 -12.22
CA ILE A 16 18.82 -2.44 -12.19
C ILE A 16 20.12 -3.08 -12.69
N LYS A 17 20.79 -3.87 -11.84
CA LYS A 17 22.01 -4.62 -12.20
C LYS A 17 21.67 -5.66 -13.27
N SER A 18 22.54 -5.79 -14.28
CA SER A 18 22.34 -6.68 -15.45
C SER A 18 22.10 -8.15 -15.12
N ASP A 19 22.51 -8.58 -13.93
CA ASP A 19 22.58 -9.98 -13.55
C ASP A 19 21.30 -10.46 -12.84
N THR A 20 20.25 -9.62 -12.81
CA THR A 20 18.96 -9.94 -12.16
C THR A 20 18.12 -10.96 -12.94
N PHE A 21 18.47 -11.28 -14.20
CA PHE A 21 17.67 -12.17 -15.05
C PHE A 21 18.48 -13.29 -15.74
N ASP A 22 19.62 -13.69 -15.18
CA ASP A 22 20.38 -14.82 -15.72
C ASP A 22 19.68 -16.16 -15.41
N ILE A 23 18.91 -16.65 -16.38
CA ILE A 23 18.18 -17.94 -16.37
C ILE A 23 19.10 -19.14 -16.70
N ASN A 24 20.41 -18.93 -16.90
CA ASN A 24 21.30 -19.94 -17.45
C ASN A 24 22.00 -20.85 -16.42
N SER A 25 21.59 -20.86 -15.15
CA SER A 25 22.22 -21.72 -14.12
C SER A 25 21.69 -23.15 -14.06
N TYR A 26 20.78 -23.55 -14.96
CA TYR A 26 20.13 -24.87 -14.91
C TYR A 26 20.61 -25.90 -15.95
N THR A 27 21.74 -25.67 -16.62
CA THR A 27 22.32 -26.69 -17.51
C THR A 27 23.83 -26.76 -17.36
N THR A 28 24.33 -27.45 -16.33
CA THR A 28 25.53 -28.29 -16.41
C THR A 28 25.66 -29.15 -15.15
N ASN A 29 25.64 -30.47 -15.36
CA ASN A 29 26.02 -31.52 -14.41
C ASN A 29 27.41 -31.26 -13.79
N SER A 30 27.54 -31.40 -12.47
CA SER A 30 28.70 -32.06 -11.86
C SER A 30 28.43 -32.49 -10.40
N SER A 31 28.18 -33.79 -10.24
CA SER A 31 28.69 -34.67 -9.18
C SER A 31 28.83 -34.14 -7.73
N THR A 32 27.92 -34.57 -6.85
CA THR A 32 28.28 -34.95 -5.47
C THR A 32 27.36 -36.06 -4.96
N LYS A 33 27.98 -37.12 -4.43
CA LYS A 33 27.36 -38.37 -3.97
C LYS A 33 26.46 -38.18 -2.73
N PRO A 34 25.47 -39.08 -2.53
CA PRO A 34 24.55 -39.01 -1.39
C PRO A 34 25.09 -39.76 -0.16
N SER A 35 24.94 -39.18 1.03
CA SER A 35 25.03 -39.95 2.29
C SER A 35 23.63 -40.28 2.77
N LYS A 36 23.34 -41.59 2.82
CA LYS A 36 22.16 -42.19 3.46
C LYS A 36 22.23 -42.00 4.98
N SER A 37 21.11 -41.62 5.59
CA SER A 37 20.62 -42.28 6.80
C SER A 37 19.09 -42.24 6.83
N SER A 38 18.53 -43.37 7.24
CA SER A 38 17.14 -43.81 7.12
C SER A 38 16.27 -43.41 8.31
N GLY A 39 14.96 -43.31 8.09
CA GLY A 39 13.97 -43.40 9.17
C GLY A 39 12.57 -42.95 8.73
N THR A 40 11.79 -43.85 8.13
CA THR A 40 10.38 -43.66 7.77
C THR A 40 9.47 -43.74 9.00
N GLN A 41 8.44 -42.89 9.08
CA GLN A 41 7.05 -43.27 9.44
C GLN A 41 6.06 -42.21 8.90
N PRO A 42 4.87 -42.59 8.38
CA PRO A 42 3.94 -41.71 7.67
C PRO A 42 2.74 -41.29 8.53
N GLY A 43 2.25 -40.06 8.33
CA GLY A 43 0.91 -39.65 8.73
C GLY A 43 0.82 -38.26 9.37
N LEU A 44 -0.27 -37.58 9.01
CA LEU A 44 -0.83 -36.33 9.54
C LEU A 44 -0.37 -35.03 8.84
N ASP A 45 -1.29 -34.58 7.99
CA ASP A 45 -1.84 -33.23 7.88
C ASP A 45 -0.86 -32.07 7.62
N ASP A 46 -1.03 -31.41 6.48
CA ASP A 46 -1.50 -30.02 6.53
C ASP A 46 -1.89 -29.54 5.13
N GLU A 47 -3.04 -28.88 5.10
CA GLU A 47 -3.70 -28.33 3.93
C GLU A 47 -2.79 -27.39 3.13
N GLU A 48 -2.96 -27.42 1.81
CA GLU A 48 -2.43 -26.44 0.87
C GLU A 48 -2.91 -25.02 1.24
N SER A 49 -2.18 -24.34 2.11
CA SER A 49 -2.15 -22.89 2.16
C SER A 49 -1.52 -22.40 0.86
N SER A 50 -2.36 -21.98 -0.08
CA SER A 50 -1.98 -21.27 -1.30
C SER A 50 -1.48 -19.84 -1.00
N GLY A 51 -0.57 -19.69 -0.03
CA GLY A 51 -0.12 -18.42 0.54
C GLY A 51 1.38 -18.21 0.38
N GLY A 52 1.78 -17.48 -0.66
CA GLY A 52 3.20 -17.16 -0.85
C GLY A 52 3.49 -16.36 -2.12
N TRP A 53 2.70 -15.32 -2.39
CA TRP A 53 3.05 -14.32 -3.38
C TRP A 53 3.53 -13.04 -2.69
N PRO A 54 4.71 -12.50 -3.06
CA PRO A 54 5.61 -13.02 -4.10
C PRO A 54 6.42 -14.24 -3.64
N PRO A 55 6.89 -15.09 -4.59
CA PRO A 55 7.73 -16.24 -4.28
C PRO A 55 9.00 -15.84 -3.51
N ALA A 56 9.54 -16.73 -2.66
CA ALA A 56 10.73 -16.46 -1.84
C ALA A 56 11.97 -15.97 -2.61
N TRP A 57 12.07 -16.26 -3.91
CA TRP A 57 13.14 -15.79 -4.79
C TRP A 57 13.00 -14.31 -5.22
N MET A 58 11.81 -13.72 -5.09
CA MET A 58 11.53 -12.32 -5.41
C MET A 58 11.42 -11.50 -4.12
N SER A 59 12.58 -11.19 -3.53
CA SER A 59 12.66 -10.35 -2.32
C SER A 59 12.19 -8.92 -2.61
N THR A 60 11.02 -8.55 -2.07
CA THR A 60 10.44 -7.20 -2.19
C THR A 60 11.29 -6.13 -1.52
N ARG A 61 12.09 -6.50 -0.50
CA ARG A 61 12.94 -5.58 0.30
C ARG A 61 13.96 -4.80 -0.53
N LYS A 62 14.36 -5.28 -1.70
CA LYS A 62 15.39 -4.63 -2.55
C LYS A 62 14.80 -3.78 -3.69
N LEU A 63 13.48 -3.74 -3.83
CA LEU A 63 12.82 -2.95 -4.87
C LEU A 63 12.55 -1.53 -4.37
N PRO A 64 12.52 -0.51 -5.25
CA PRO A 64 12.07 0.83 -4.86
C PRO A 64 10.64 0.75 -4.33
N LEU A 65 10.29 1.56 -3.32
CA LEU A 65 9.00 1.51 -2.62
C LEU A 65 7.79 1.65 -3.58
N THR A 66 7.98 2.37 -4.69
CA THR A 66 6.99 2.50 -5.78
C THR A 66 6.66 1.17 -6.46
N ALA A 67 7.65 0.29 -6.62
CA ALA A 67 7.49 -1.07 -7.16
C ALA A 67 7.08 -2.05 -6.07
N GLN A 68 7.54 -1.86 -4.82
CA GLN A 68 7.11 -2.67 -3.68
C GLN A 68 5.59 -2.63 -3.52
N ALA A 69 4.96 -1.46 -3.66
CA ALA A 69 3.49 -1.36 -3.54
C ALA A 69 2.70 -2.18 -4.58
N TRP A 70 3.31 -2.64 -5.68
CA TRP A 70 2.71 -3.60 -6.64
C TRP A 70 2.86 -5.06 -6.19
N LEU A 71 3.92 -5.35 -5.45
CA LEU A 71 4.31 -6.69 -4.96
C LEU A 71 4.12 -6.83 -3.44
N SER A 72 3.51 -5.84 -2.79
CA SER A 72 3.13 -5.92 -1.39
C SER A 72 2.25 -7.15 -1.24
N PRO A 73 2.49 -7.99 -0.22
CA PRO A 73 1.69 -9.16 0.00
C PRO A 73 0.23 -8.75 0.16
N VAL A 74 -0.65 -9.72 -0.06
CA VAL A 74 -2.07 -9.54 0.20
C VAL A 74 -2.22 -9.04 1.64
N PRO A 75 -2.79 -7.85 1.86
CA PRO A 75 -2.96 -7.29 3.19
C PRO A 75 -3.90 -8.19 3.99
N PRO A 76 -3.81 -8.18 5.34
CA PRO A 76 -4.60 -9.06 6.20
C PRO A 76 -6.07 -9.07 5.79
N PRO A 77 -6.70 -10.24 5.58
CA PRO A 77 -8.07 -10.31 5.07
C PRO A 77 -9.03 -9.63 6.04
N VAL A 78 -9.83 -8.69 5.52
CA VAL A 78 -10.89 -8.02 6.27
C VAL A 78 -12.22 -8.47 5.66
N PRO A 79 -13.21 -8.93 6.46
CA PRO A 79 -14.54 -9.27 5.96
C PRO A 79 -15.17 -8.06 5.27
N ILE A 80 -15.42 -8.17 3.97
CA ILE A 80 -16.00 -7.09 3.16
C ILE A 80 -17.52 -7.17 3.30
N ALA A 81 -18.15 -6.07 3.74
CA ALA A 81 -19.59 -5.95 3.84
C ALA A 81 -20.24 -5.81 2.45
N GLU A 82 -21.58 -5.92 2.38
CA GLU A 82 -22.30 -5.54 1.17
C GLU A 82 -22.15 -4.03 0.93
N MET A 83 -21.98 -3.65 -0.33
CA MET A 83 -21.89 -2.23 -0.70
C MET A 83 -23.24 -1.55 -0.42
N PRO A 84 -23.27 -0.40 0.28
CA PRO A 84 -24.51 0.27 0.63
C PRO A 84 -25.26 0.71 -0.63
N LYS A 85 -26.58 0.52 -0.64
CA LYS A 85 -27.46 0.93 -1.72
C LYS A 85 -28.04 2.31 -1.43
N VAL A 86 -28.53 2.96 -2.48
CA VAL A 86 -29.26 4.21 -2.34
C VAL A 86 -30.51 3.97 -1.48
N GLY A 87 -30.66 4.76 -0.42
CA GLY A 87 -31.71 4.61 0.59
C GLY A 87 -31.28 3.91 1.87
N ASP A 88 -30.13 3.23 1.88
CA ASP A 88 -29.58 2.62 3.09
C ASP A 88 -28.95 3.69 4.01
N LEU A 89 -28.90 3.40 5.30
CA LEU A 89 -28.09 4.20 6.22
C LEU A 89 -26.60 4.01 5.92
N ALA A 90 -25.82 5.08 6.04
CA ALA A 90 -24.37 5.03 5.86
C ALA A 90 -23.75 4.01 6.84
N PRO A 91 -22.90 3.08 6.36
CA PRO A 91 -22.26 2.08 7.21
C PRO A 91 -21.50 2.72 8.37
N LEU A 92 -21.70 2.18 9.57
CA LEU A 92 -20.90 2.54 10.74
C LEU A 92 -19.60 1.76 10.71
N ASP A 93 -18.48 2.46 10.86
CA ASP A 93 -17.19 1.81 11.05
C ASP A 93 -16.94 1.46 12.53
N ARG A 94 -16.07 0.47 12.75
CA ARG A 94 -15.75 -0.04 14.10
C ARG A 94 -15.31 1.08 15.04
N ASP A 95 -14.54 2.03 14.52
CA ASP A 95 -13.87 3.07 15.30
C ASP A 95 -14.61 4.42 15.24
N ARG A 96 -15.75 4.47 14.53
CA ARG A 96 -16.57 5.67 14.27
C ARG A 96 -15.75 6.86 13.77
N LYS A 97 -14.78 6.60 12.89
CA LYS A 97 -13.92 7.60 12.25
C LYS A 97 -14.73 8.60 11.43
N ILE A 98 -15.85 8.17 10.84
CA ILE A 98 -16.76 9.06 10.12
C ILE A 98 -18.09 9.16 10.84
N GLN A 99 -18.58 10.39 10.99
CA GLN A 99 -19.91 10.67 11.54
C GLN A 99 -20.79 11.32 10.48
N PHE A 100 -22.01 10.81 10.37
CA PHE A 100 -23.03 11.33 9.46
C PHE A 100 -24.24 11.86 10.25
N GLY A 101 -25.01 12.74 9.62
CA GLY A 101 -26.21 13.33 10.22
C GLY A 101 -26.05 14.81 10.59
N GLY A 102 -26.94 15.30 11.45
CA GLY A 102 -26.92 16.70 11.90
C GLY A 102 -27.21 17.73 10.80
N GLY A 103 -27.87 17.33 9.71
CA GLY A 103 -28.21 18.19 8.58
C GLY A 103 -27.07 18.42 7.59
N LYS A 104 -25.87 17.86 7.82
CA LYS A 104 -24.71 18.04 6.94
C LYS A 104 -24.71 17.02 5.80
N LYS A 105 -24.64 17.51 4.57
CA LYS A 105 -24.40 16.69 3.38
C LYS A 105 -22.93 16.30 3.32
N VAL A 106 -22.62 15.03 3.07
CA VAL A 106 -21.25 14.50 3.08
C VAL A 106 -20.95 13.76 1.78
N VAL A 107 -19.79 14.03 1.18
CA VAL A 107 -19.22 13.20 0.12
C VAL A 107 -17.98 12.50 0.66
N VAL A 108 -17.94 11.17 0.53
CA VAL A 108 -16.84 10.33 0.99
C VAL A 108 -16.15 9.70 -0.21
N LEU A 109 -14.88 10.06 -0.41
CA LEU A 109 -14.00 9.47 -1.43
C LEU A 109 -13.06 8.46 -0.78
N PHE A 110 -13.15 7.21 -1.19
CA PHE A 110 -12.19 6.16 -0.86
C PHE A 110 -11.11 6.09 -1.94
N MET A 111 -9.87 6.40 -1.58
CA MET A 111 -8.75 6.47 -2.53
C MET A 111 -8.08 5.10 -2.74
N ARG A 112 -7.52 4.85 -3.93
CA ARG A 112 -6.84 3.57 -4.20
C ARG A 112 -5.53 3.39 -3.46
N CYS A 113 -4.55 4.27 -3.68
CA CYS A 113 -3.28 4.32 -2.95
C CYS A 113 -2.60 5.66 -3.20
N VAL A 114 -1.86 6.15 -2.21
CA VAL A 114 -1.12 7.41 -2.38
C VAL A 114 -0.04 7.24 -3.45
N GLY A 115 0.18 8.27 -4.24
CA GLY A 115 1.11 8.22 -5.37
C GLY A 115 0.56 7.58 -6.66
N CYS A 116 -0.68 7.09 -6.67
CA CYS A 116 -1.39 6.72 -7.91
C CYS A 116 -1.89 7.98 -8.63
N ALA A 117 -1.71 8.04 -9.95
CA ALA A 117 -2.20 9.15 -10.78
C ALA A 117 -3.74 9.30 -10.71
N PHE A 118 -4.46 8.18 -10.74
CA PHE A 118 -5.92 8.19 -10.66
C PHE A 118 -6.42 8.65 -9.29
N ALA A 119 -5.75 8.24 -8.20
CA ALA A 119 -6.07 8.74 -6.86
C ALA A 119 -5.84 10.26 -6.75
N GLN A 120 -4.76 10.76 -7.35
CA GLN A 120 -4.49 12.20 -7.42
C GLN A 120 -5.59 12.94 -8.18
N LYS A 121 -6.05 12.42 -9.33
CA LYS A 121 -7.16 13.02 -10.08
C LYS A 121 -8.45 13.08 -9.27
N SER A 122 -8.86 11.98 -8.66
CA SER A 122 -10.06 11.94 -7.83
C SER A 122 -9.96 12.90 -6.64
N PHE A 123 -8.81 12.95 -5.97
CA PHE A 123 -8.59 13.87 -4.85
C PHE A 123 -8.67 15.35 -5.27
N LEU A 124 -8.05 15.70 -6.39
CA LEU A 124 -8.12 17.07 -6.94
C LEU A 124 -9.53 17.44 -7.37
N ALA A 125 -10.29 16.50 -7.94
CA ALA A 125 -11.69 16.70 -8.30
C ALA A 125 -12.57 16.91 -7.05
N LEU A 126 -12.37 16.11 -5.99
CA LEU A 126 -13.01 16.32 -4.71
C LEU A 126 -12.66 17.69 -4.11
N ARG A 127 -11.41 18.14 -4.25
CA ARG A 127 -10.97 19.45 -3.74
C ARG A 127 -11.67 20.59 -4.47
N ALA A 128 -11.81 20.46 -5.79
CA ALA A 128 -12.58 21.41 -6.59
C ALA A 128 -14.05 21.43 -6.14
N LEU A 129 -14.66 20.26 -5.89
CA LEU A 129 -16.03 20.17 -5.39
C LEU A 129 -16.20 20.81 -4.01
N ALA A 130 -15.31 20.51 -3.06
CA ALA A 130 -15.31 21.08 -1.70
C ALA A 130 -15.24 22.61 -1.72
N ASN A 131 -14.45 23.17 -2.65
CA ASN A 131 -14.34 24.62 -2.81
C ASN A 131 -15.58 25.25 -3.47
N ARG A 132 -16.25 24.55 -4.40
CA ARG A 132 -17.50 25.04 -5.02
C ARG A 132 -18.66 25.11 -4.03
N HIS A 133 -18.75 24.16 -3.11
CA HIS A 133 -19.88 24.02 -2.19
C HIS A 133 -19.50 24.29 -0.73
N GLN A 134 -18.51 25.17 -0.51
CA GLN A 134 -17.98 25.48 0.82
C GLN A 134 -19.11 25.89 1.80
N GLY A 135 -19.14 25.27 2.97
CA GLY A 135 -20.15 25.50 4.01
C GLY A 135 -21.46 24.72 3.85
N SER A 136 -21.76 24.19 2.66
CA SER A 136 -22.96 23.37 2.40
C SER A 136 -22.66 21.88 2.23
N LEU A 137 -21.41 21.55 1.89
CA LEU A 137 -20.95 20.19 1.65
C LEU A 137 -19.71 19.90 2.49
N HIS A 138 -19.72 18.76 3.20
CA HIS A 138 -18.55 18.21 3.86
C HIS A 138 -17.89 17.17 2.96
N CYS A 139 -16.60 17.32 2.69
CA CYS A 139 -15.86 16.40 1.82
C CYS A 139 -14.82 15.64 2.63
N ILE A 140 -14.87 14.32 2.55
CA ILE A 140 -13.97 13.41 3.26
C ILE A 140 -13.21 12.58 2.23
N ALA A 141 -11.89 12.48 2.37
CA ALA A 141 -11.06 11.55 1.62
C ALA A 141 -10.43 10.52 2.57
N VAL A 142 -10.67 9.24 2.30
CA VAL A 142 -10.16 8.11 3.07
C VAL A 142 -8.93 7.55 2.37
N SER A 143 -7.84 7.34 3.10
CA SER A 143 -6.58 6.75 2.64
C SER A 143 -6.26 5.51 3.46
N HIS A 144 -5.91 4.38 2.84
CA HIS A 144 -5.40 3.20 3.53
C HIS A 144 -3.86 3.14 3.57
N SER A 145 -3.19 4.19 3.10
CA SER A 145 -1.73 4.32 3.20
C SER A 145 -1.38 4.84 4.59
N SER A 146 -0.13 4.66 5.04
CA SER A 146 0.25 5.11 6.38
C SER A 146 0.00 6.61 6.57
N PRO A 147 -0.19 7.09 7.82
CA PRO A 147 -0.42 8.51 8.09
C PRO A 147 0.70 9.41 7.53
N GLU A 148 1.94 8.94 7.58
CA GLU A 148 3.11 9.67 7.09
C GLU A 148 3.11 9.81 5.56
N ALA A 149 2.86 8.71 4.85
CA ALA A 149 2.81 8.71 3.39
C ALA A 149 1.63 9.54 2.88
N THR A 150 0.48 9.44 3.55
CA THR A 150 -0.71 10.24 3.25
C THR A 150 -0.43 11.71 3.45
N ARG A 151 0.10 12.12 4.61
CA ARG A 151 0.45 13.52 4.89
C ARG A 151 1.44 14.06 3.85
N LYS A 152 2.51 13.32 3.58
CA LYS A 152 3.53 13.76 2.61
C LYS A 152 2.96 13.93 1.20
N TRP A 153 2.10 13.00 0.78
CA TRP A 153 1.45 13.08 -0.52
C TRP A 153 0.53 14.30 -0.62
N ILE A 154 -0.26 14.57 0.43
CA ILE A 154 -1.11 15.76 0.53
C ILE A 154 -0.30 17.05 0.51
N ASP A 155 0.81 17.13 1.23
CA ASP A 155 1.72 18.29 1.22
C ASP A 155 2.26 18.57 -0.19
N LEU A 156 2.67 17.52 -0.91
CA LEU A 156 3.14 17.64 -2.29
C LEU A 156 2.04 18.08 -3.27
N LEU A 157 0.76 17.87 -2.93
CA LEU A 157 -0.39 18.36 -3.69
C LEU A 157 -0.81 19.79 -3.29
N GLY A 158 -0.11 20.41 -2.34
CA GLY A 158 -0.41 21.75 -1.83
C GLY A 158 -1.45 21.77 -0.71
N GLY A 159 -1.58 20.68 0.05
CA GLY A 159 -2.45 20.58 1.24
C GLY A 159 -3.84 20.01 0.96
N SER A 160 -4.59 19.74 2.04
CA SER A 160 -5.94 19.17 2.01
C SER A 160 -7.06 20.20 1.81
N TRP A 161 -6.83 21.46 2.17
CA TRP A 161 -7.82 22.54 2.09
C TRP A 161 -9.11 22.18 2.85
N ASN A 162 -10.27 22.32 2.23
CA ASN A 162 -11.59 22.04 2.82
C ASN A 162 -11.95 20.55 2.85
N ILE A 163 -11.00 19.65 2.60
CA ILE A 163 -11.21 18.20 2.67
C ILE A 163 -10.68 17.66 4.00
N GLU A 164 -11.50 16.88 4.69
CA GLU A 164 -11.09 16.07 5.82
C GLU A 164 -10.38 14.80 5.34
N ILE A 165 -9.20 14.49 5.89
CA ILE A 165 -8.43 13.30 5.53
C ILE A 165 -8.53 12.29 6.66
N ILE A 166 -8.99 11.08 6.35
CA ILE A 166 -9.08 9.97 7.29
C ILE A 166 -8.14 8.86 6.86
N VAL A 167 -7.36 8.34 7.81
CA VAL A 167 -6.43 7.24 7.57
C VAL A 167 -7.02 5.93 8.11
N ASP A 168 -7.14 4.96 7.21
CA ASP A 168 -7.73 3.64 7.42
C ASP A 168 -6.76 2.55 6.98
N GLU A 169 -5.61 2.47 7.63
CA GLU A 169 -4.52 1.55 7.28
C GLU A 169 -4.91 0.08 7.44
N ASP A 170 -5.79 -0.24 8.39
CA ASP A 170 -6.36 -1.58 8.60
C ASP A 170 -7.48 -1.92 7.62
N ARG A 171 -7.95 -0.95 6.81
CA ARG A 171 -8.98 -1.09 5.78
C ARG A 171 -10.35 -1.50 6.31
N ALA A 172 -10.60 -1.31 7.61
CA ALA A 172 -11.87 -1.65 8.24
C ALA A 172 -13.01 -0.77 7.70
N LEU A 173 -12.75 0.52 7.48
CA LEU A 173 -13.71 1.45 6.88
C LEU A 173 -13.94 1.12 5.41
N TYR A 174 -12.89 0.79 4.63
CA TYR A 174 -13.08 0.31 3.25
C TYR A 174 -13.99 -0.92 3.20
N ALA A 175 -13.73 -1.91 4.07
CA ALA A 175 -14.49 -3.15 4.11
C ALA A 175 -15.95 -2.92 4.52
N ALA A 176 -16.22 -2.03 5.48
CA ALA A 176 -17.58 -1.65 5.89
C ALA A 176 -18.39 -1.01 4.75
N TRP A 177 -17.71 -0.37 3.80
CA TRP A 177 -18.34 0.25 2.61
C TRP A 177 -18.34 -0.66 1.38
N GLY A 178 -18.02 -1.95 1.55
CA GLY A 178 -18.00 -2.93 0.47
C GLY A 178 -16.85 -2.77 -0.52
N LEU A 179 -15.76 -2.12 -0.11
CA LEU A 179 -14.56 -1.91 -0.92
C LEU A 179 -13.45 -2.88 -0.51
N GLY A 180 -13.06 -3.73 -1.44
CA GLY A 180 -12.03 -4.75 -1.23
C GLY A 180 -10.80 -4.55 -2.09
N LEU A 181 -10.15 -5.66 -2.42
CA LEU A 181 -9.09 -5.71 -3.41
C LEU A 181 -9.67 -5.92 -4.81
N GLY A 182 -9.09 -5.24 -5.79
CA GLY A 182 -9.37 -5.41 -7.20
C GLY A 182 -8.67 -6.64 -7.77
N THR A 183 -9.11 -7.04 -8.95
CA THR A 183 -8.53 -8.17 -9.68
C THR A 183 -7.38 -7.73 -10.57
N VAL A 184 -6.59 -8.70 -11.07
CA VAL A 184 -5.60 -8.46 -12.13
C VAL A 184 -6.21 -7.70 -13.31
N TRP A 185 -7.42 -8.08 -13.71
CA TRP A 185 -8.10 -7.43 -14.82
C TRP A 185 -8.52 -5.99 -14.54
N SER A 186 -8.85 -5.64 -13.29
CA SER A 186 -9.19 -4.25 -12.95
C SER A 186 -8.01 -3.30 -13.16
N MET A 187 -6.78 -3.79 -13.07
CA MET A 187 -5.55 -3.02 -13.27
C MET A 187 -4.91 -3.14 -14.65
N PHE A 188 -4.92 -4.34 -15.22
CA PHE A 188 -4.12 -4.67 -16.40
C PHE A 188 -4.95 -4.83 -17.67
N ASN A 189 -6.23 -4.45 -17.66
CA ASN A 189 -6.99 -4.39 -18.90
C ASN A 189 -6.39 -3.32 -19.86
N PRO A 190 -6.56 -3.51 -21.19
CA PRO A 190 -5.94 -2.64 -22.20
C PRO A 190 -6.25 -1.15 -22.04
N THR A 191 -7.48 -0.83 -21.63
CA THR A 191 -7.91 0.56 -21.47
C THR A 191 -7.20 1.22 -20.28
N THR A 192 -7.03 0.50 -19.16
CA THR A 192 -6.35 1.04 -17.98
C THR A 192 -4.88 1.31 -18.30
N GLN A 193 -4.23 0.39 -19.03
CA GLN A 193 -2.85 0.55 -19.45
C GLN A 193 -2.70 1.76 -20.39
N ARG A 194 -3.65 1.97 -21.31
CA ARG A 194 -3.67 3.14 -22.20
C ARG A 194 -3.82 4.45 -21.42
N GLU A 195 -4.77 4.52 -20.48
CA GLU A 195 -4.96 5.73 -19.67
C GLU A 195 -3.75 5.99 -18.76
N ALA A 196 -3.18 4.95 -18.14
CA ALA A 196 -1.97 5.07 -17.34
C ALA A 196 -0.79 5.67 -18.14
N TRP A 197 -0.66 5.34 -19.44
CA TRP A 197 0.36 5.92 -20.31
C TRP A 197 0.18 7.41 -20.62
N LYS A 198 -1.05 7.93 -20.50
CA LYS A 198 -1.35 9.34 -20.69
C LYS A 198 -1.07 10.17 -19.44
N GLU A 199 -1.06 9.53 -18.27
CA GLU A 199 -0.83 10.22 -17.00
C GLU A 199 0.62 10.72 -16.90
N LYS A 200 0.79 11.99 -16.52
CA LYS A 200 2.09 12.63 -16.31
C LYS A 200 2.10 13.33 -14.95
N GLY A 201 3.29 13.41 -14.35
CA GLY A 201 3.49 14.21 -13.13
C GLY A 201 2.90 13.62 -11.84
N TRP A 202 2.66 12.31 -11.79
CA TRP A 202 2.25 11.66 -10.54
C TRP A 202 3.39 11.66 -9.52
N LEU A 203 3.04 11.70 -8.23
CA LEU A 203 4.00 11.97 -7.15
C LEU A 203 4.53 10.72 -6.43
N GLY A 204 4.15 9.52 -6.87
CA GLY A 204 4.49 8.26 -6.19
C GLY A 204 5.97 8.08 -5.89
N GLU A 205 6.88 8.43 -6.81
CA GLU A 205 8.33 8.32 -6.59
C GLU A 205 8.86 9.30 -5.53
N LYS A 206 8.32 10.52 -5.50
CA LYS A 206 8.70 11.53 -4.49
C LYS A 206 8.24 11.13 -3.10
N VAL A 207 7.01 10.60 -2.99
CA VAL A 207 6.48 10.07 -1.72
C VAL A 207 7.32 8.88 -1.27
N ALA A 208 7.53 7.90 -2.15
CA ALA A 208 8.36 6.72 -1.89
C ALA A 208 9.76 7.07 -1.36
N THR A 209 10.45 7.99 -2.03
CA THR A 209 11.79 8.43 -1.66
C THR A 209 11.81 9.13 -0.30
N SER A 210 10.75 9.90 0.00
CA SER A 210 10.61 10.57 1.29
C SER A 210 10.43 9.58 2.43
N ILE A 211 9.58 8.57 2.26
CA ILE A 211 9.33 7.55 3.29
C ILE A 211 10.57 6.69 3.53
N ALA A 212 11.22 6.21 2.46
CA ALA A 212 12.45 5.45 2.58
C ALA A 212 13.55 6.25 3.31
N ARG A 213 13.61 7.57 3.09
CA ARG A 213 14.54 8.45 3.81
C ARG A 213 14.18 8.53 5.29
N THR A 214 12.92 8.78 5.66
CA THR A 214 12.47 8.82 7.06
C THR A 214 12.79 7.52 7.79
N GLU A 215 12.50 6.37 7.18
CA GLU A 215 12.83 5.05 7.75
C GLU A 215 14.35 4.88 8.00
N THR A 216 15.20 5.36 7.08
CA THR A 216 16.66 5.34 7.30
C THR A 216 17.12 6.27 8.41
N TRP A 217 16.52 7.45 8.57
CA TRP A 217 16.83 8.38 9.66
C TRP A 217 16.40 7.83 11.01
N ASP A 218 15.21 7.22 11.10
CA ASP A 218 14.72 6.60 12.34
C ASP A 218 15.58 5.42 12.76
N LYS A 219 16.07 4.62 11.81
CA LYS A 219 17.07 3.56 12.09
C LYS A 219 18.40 4.12 12.56
N GLN A 220 18.84 5.26 12.05
CA GLN A 220 20.09 5.91 12.46
C GLN A 220 19.98 6.60 13.84
N LEU A 221 18.80 7.12 14.19
CA LEU A 221 18.53 7.71 15.51
C LEU A 221 18.31 6.65 16.60
N LYS A 222 17.70 5.51 16.25
CA LYS A 222 17.50 4.36 17.16
C LYS A 222 18.71 3.42 17.24
N GLY A 223 19.65 3.53 16.28
CA GLY A 223 20.85 2.71 16.18
C GLY A 223 22.14 3.47 16.47
N GLY A 224 22.35 3.86 17.74
CA GLY A 224 23.66 4.02 18.38
C GLY A 224 24.61 5.14 17.92
N ALA A 225 25.09 5.90 18.90
CA ALA A 225 26.27 6.75 18.79
C ALA A 225 27.45 6.02 18.10
N PRO A 226 28.30 6.72 17.32
CA PRO A 226 29.39 6.09 16.59
C PRO A 226 30.40 5.46 17.55
N ALA A 227 30.64 4.16 17.39
CA ALA A 227 31.72 3.45 18.09
C ALA A 227 33.08 4.08 17.76
N PRO A 228 33.99 4.27 18.74
CA PRO A 228 35.30 4.83 18.47
C PRO A 228 36.16 3.85 17.64
N PRO A 229 37.12 4.37 16.85
CA PRO A 229 37.92 3.55 15.95
C PRO A 229 38.76 2.52 16.72
N LYS A 230 38.81 1.30 16.18
CA LYS A 230 39.57 0.17 16.72
C LYS A 230 41.07 0.49 16.71
N GLY A 231 41.65 0.62 17.91
CA GLY A 231 43.09 0.75 18.08
C GLY A 231 43.51 0.97 19.53
N ALA A 232 43.38 -0.05 20.38
CA ALA A 232 44.22 -0.27 21.57
C ALA A 232 43.76 -1.54 22.29
N ALA A 233 44.64 -2.53 22.43
CA ALA A 233 44.51 -3.58 23.45
C ALA A 233 44.79 -2.95 24.83
N PRO A 234 44.22 -3.51 25.91
CA PRO A 234 45.08 -4.38 26.73
C PRO A 234 44.40 -5.60 27.36
N ASN A 235 45.28 -6.51 27.78
CA ASN A 235 45.12 -7.72 28.59
C ASN A 235 44.04 -7.71 29.69
N GLY A 236 43.48 -8.89 29.94
CA GLY A 236 43.09 -9.29 31.30
C GLY A 236 41.82 -10.15 31.41
N THR A 237 42.02 -11.46 31.56
CA THR A 237 41.32 -12.34 32.51
C THR A 237 39.78 -12.40 32.50
N MET A 238 39.24 -13.52 32.01
CA MET A 238 37.85 -13.95 32.25
C MET A 238 37.63 -14.29 33.73
N PRO A 239 36.42 -14.10 34.26
CA PRO A 239 35.72 -15.28 34.75
C PRO A 239 34.29 -15.40 34.21
N ALA A 240 33.90 -16.66 34.06
CA ALA A 240 32.55 -17.07 33.70
C ALA A 240 31.52 -16.57 34.73
N ARG A 241 30.45 -15.93 34.26
CA ARG A 241 29.21 -15.78 35.02
C ARG A 241 28.04 -16.27 34.19
N ARG A 242 27.50 -17.38 34.66
CA ARG A 242 26.23 -17.99 34.27
C ARG A 242 25.10 -16.99 34.54
N GLY A 243 24.43 -16.56 33.48
CA GLY A 243 23.21 -15.76 33.52
C GLY A 243 22.22 -16.40 32.55
N THR A 244 21.28 -17.15 33.10
CA THR A 244 20.07 -17.65 32.45
C THR A 244 19.14 -16.49 32.13
N GLY A 245 18.53 -16.48 30.94
CA GLY A 245 17.40 -15.60 30.64
C GLY A 245 17.44 -15.03 29.25
N GLN A 246 16.86 -15.76 28.30
CA GLN A 246 15.79 -15.22 27.46
C GLN A 246 15.97 -13.80 26.89
N ASP A 247 16.82 -13.66 25.87
CA ASP A 247 16.73 -12.58 24.89
C ASP A 247 16.43 -13.20 23.51
N MET A 248 15.28 -13.87 23.43
CA MET A 248 14.61 -14.32 22.20
C MET A 248 13.23 -13.64 22.17
N ALA A 249 13.26 -12.32 21.98
CA ALA A 249 12.15 -11.43 21.64
C ALA A 249 12.83 -10.05 21.56
N ASP A 250 12.93 -9.37 20.43
CA ASP A 250 11.80 -8.91 19.65
C ASP A 250 12.35 -8.35 18.32
N ASP A 251 12.65 -9.24 17.38
CA ASP A 251 12.71 -8.89 15.95
C ASP A 251 11.35 -9.26 15.34
N MET A 252 10.24 -8.75 15.89
CA MET A 252 8.98 -8.71 15.16
C MET A 252 9.12 -7.72 14.00
N GLU A 253 9.65 -8.26 12.91
CA GLU A 253 8.92 -8.37 11.66
C GLU A 253 8.23 -7.07 11.20
N ILE A 254 9.02 -6.11 10.71
CA ILE A 254 8.49 -5.12 9.76
C ILE A 254 8.14 -5.89 8.48
N GLY A 255 6.87 -6.28 8.40
CA GLY A 255 6.24 -6.80 7.20
C GLY A 255 6.44 -5.84 6.01
N PRO A 256 6.41 -6.35 4.78
CA PRO A 256 6.66 -5.57 3.56
C PRO A 256 5.80 -4.30 3.53
N SER A 257 6.49 -3.15 3.45
CA SER A 257 5.96 -1.81 3.73
C SER A 257 4.61 -1.54 3.04
N THR A 258 3.54 -1.55 3.83
CA THR A 258 2.21 -1.02 3.47
C THR A 258 2.17 0.50 3.54
N ALA A 259 3.31 1.16 3.76
CA ALA A 259 3.36 2.61 3.97
C ALA A 259 2.73 3.40 2.81
N MET A 260 2.97 2.98 1.55
CA MET A 260 2.34 3.60 0.38
C MET A 260 0.91 3.12 0.08
N GLY A 261 0.36 2.26 0.93
CA GLY A 261 -0.88 1.54 0.70
C GLY A 261 -0.72 0.40 -0.30
N ASN A 262 -1.65 -0.55 -0.25
CA ASN A 262 -1.74 -1.63 -1.22
C ASN A 262 -2.32 -1.13 -2.55
N LYS A 263 -1.62 -1.30 -3.69
CA LYS A 263 -2.11 -0.83 -5.00
C LYS A 263 -3.41 -1.49 -5.46
N TRP A 264 -3.66 -2.70 -5.00
CA TRP A 264 -4.82 -3.53 -5.31
C TRP A 264 -6.10 -3.04 -4.65
N GLN A 265 -6.02 -2.12 -3.69
CA GLN A 265 -7.21 -1.56 -3.07
C GLN A 265 -8.13 -0.87 -4.08
N GLN A 266 -9.43 -1.17 -3.98
CA GLN A 266 -10.49 -0.52 -4.77
C GLN A 266 -10.78 0.88 -4.23
N ALA A 267 -11.19 1.77 -5.13
CA ALA A 267 -11.72 3.08 -4.79
C ALA A 267 -13.25 3.11 -4.88
N GLY A 268 -13.85 4.09 -4.23
CA GLY A 268 -15.28 4.34 -4.27
C GLY A 268 -15.61 5.79 -3.93
N LEU A 269 -16.79 6.24 -4.36
CA LEU A 269 -17.33 7.56 -4.09
C LEU A 269 -18.76 7.38 -3.60
N PHE A 270 -19.05 7.98 -2.45
CA PHE A 270 -20.36 7.91 -1.84
C PHE A 270 -20.85 9.30 -1.46
N ALA A 271 -22.15 9.51 -1.59
CA ALA A 271 -22.81 10.72 -1.15
C ALA A 271 -23.85 10.36 -0.10
N VAL A 272 -23.80 11.07 1.03
CA VAL A 272 -24.64 10.85 2.21
C VAL A 272 -25.37 12.14 2.55
N ASP A 273 -26.69 12.06 2.70
CA ASP A 273 -27.52 13.22 3.01
C ASP A 273 -27.40 13.67 4.48
N GLY A 274 -28.06 14.77 4.83
CA GLY A 274 -28.06 15.31 6.20
C GLY A 274 -28.73 14.42 7.26
N ARG A 275 -29.38 13.33 6.86
CA ARG A 275 -29.96 12.32 7.76
C ARG A 275 -29.04 11.12 7.96
N GLY A 276 -27.95 11.04 7.21
CA GLY A 276 -27.05 9.87 7.23
C GLY A 276 -27.47 8.77 6.25
N THR A 277 -28.30 9.08 5.26
CA THR A 277 -28.75 8.13 4.23
C THR A 277 -27.89 8.24 2.99
N VAL A 278 -27.48 7.11 2.42
CA VAL A 278 -26.72 7.07 1.17
C VAL A 278 -27.64 7.43 0.01
N VAL A 279 -27.29 8.48 -0.74
CA VAL A 279 -28.03 8.96 -1.92
C VAL A 279 -27.30 8.68 -3.23
N SER A 280 -26.00 8.39 -3.17
CA SER A 280 -25.19 7.92 -4.29
C SER A 280 -24.12 6.96 -3.79
N ALA A 281 -23.90 5.88 -4.53
CA ALA A 281 -22.88 4.88 -4.26
C ALA A 281 -22.23 4.44 -5.58
N GLU A 282 -20.94 4.75 -5.74
CA GLU A 282 -20.15 4.38 -6.91
C GLU A 282 -18.88 3.65 -6.48
N LYS A 283 -18.62 2.49 -7.07
CA LYS A 283 -17.38 1.73 -6.88
C LYS A 283 -16.57 1.73 -8.16
N ALA A 284 -15.27 2.00 -8.05
CA ALA A 284 -14.36 1.92 -9.18
C ALA A 284 -14.17 0.45 -9.60
N VAL A 285 -14.76 0.07 -10.75
CA VAL A 285 -14.62 -1.28 -11.32
C VAL A 285 -13.21 -1.53 -11.84
N ARG A 286 -12.57 -0.47 -12.37
CA ARG A 286 -11.21 -0.50 -12.92
C ARG A 286 -10.35 0.55 -12.25
N ALA A 287 -9.04 0.34 -12.32
CA ALA A 287 -8.03 1.17 -11.71
C ALA A 287 -8.01 2.63 -12.21
N ASP A 288 -8.42 2.86 -13.47
CA ASP A 288 -8.49 4.15 -14.17
C ASP A 288 -9.88 4.80 -14.12
N ASN A 289 -10.87 4.17 -13.48
CA ASN A 289 -12.19 4.79 -13.33
C ASN A 289 -12.06 6.08 -12.51
N CYS A 290 -12.34 7.21 -13.16
CA CYS A 290 -12.51 8.49 -12.49
C CYS A 290 -13.95 8.58 -11.96
N LEU A 291 -14.10 8.60 -10.64
CA LEU A 291 -15.38 8.70 -9.95
C LEU A 291 -16.03 10.08 -10.21
N ASP A 292 -17.34 10.12 -10.46
CA ASP A 292 -18.04 11.35 -10.87
C ASP A 292 -18.47 12.18 -9.64
N MET A 293 -17.61 13.13 -9.27
CA MET A 293 -17.84 14.07 -8.16
C MET A 293 -19.09 14.93 -8.38
N ASP A 294 -19.39 15.29 -9.62
CA ASP A 294 -20.55 16.14 -9.94
C ASP A 294 -21.85 15.32 -9.87
N ALA A 295 -21.83 14.04 -10.24
CA ALA A 295 -22.97 13.15 -10.01
C ALA A 295 -23.26 12.98 -8.51
N ALA A 296 -22.23 12.82 -7.69
CA ALA A 296 -22.39 12.75 -6.24
C ALA A 296 -22.99 14.03 -5.66
N ALA A 297 -22.55 15.21 -6.13
CA ALA A 297 -23.11 16.49 -5.73
C ALA A 297 -24.58 16.66 -6.17
N ARG A 298 -24.90 16.32 -7.42
CA ARG A 298 -26.28 16.35 -7.94
C ARG A 298 -27.21 15.44 -7.14
N ALA A 299 -26.75 14.26 -6.74
CA ALA A 299 -27.52 13.35 -5.89
C ALA A 299 -27.86 13.95 -4.52
N LEU A 300 -27.03 14.87 -4.02
CA LEU A 300 -27.27 15.64 -2.80
C LEU A 300 -28.13 16.90 -3.05
N GLY A 301 -28.57 17.16 -4.27
CA GLY A 301 -29.30 18.38 -4.65
C GLY A 301 -28.45 19.64 -4.52
N LEU A 302 -27.19 19.56 -4.98
CA LEU A 302 -26.24 20.68 -5.07
C LEU A 302 -25.91 21.00 -6.54
#